data_AF-A0A4R0JNX5-F1
#
_entry.id   AF-A0A4R0JNX5-F1
#
_cell.length_a   1.000
_cell.length_b   1.000
_cell.length_c   1.000
_cell.angle_alpha   90.00
_cell.angle_beta   90.00
_cell.angle_gamma   90.00
#
_symmetry.space_group_name_H-M   'P 1'
#
loop_
_entity.id
_entity.type
_entity.pdbx_description
1 polymer ?
#
loop_
_entity_poly.entity_id
_entity_poly.type
_entity_poly.pdbx_seq_one_letter_code
_entity_poly.pdbx_strand_id
1 'polypeptide(L)'
;MTAEVNDADPPTPRPREVLTANPLRRWIEAGLLLVGGLGLICLVDPTLVLLEYLPQVDPRLDGIGTVSARQPPDIDFRWIINALIFAMLLILVTGLPVRRATGAGSLPGAVAQAIGGLVVCFWALASAALINLAYFGEHCTYAACWPMYEQLAATLVPGLLTALAMIVMANLVNRLAWWIRTLVPVVVWLGTVLIQHAVWTSYLLNLFEGPPR
;
A
#
# COMPACT_ATOMS: atom_id res chain seq x y z
N MET A 1 60.09 -2.95 62.92
CA MET A 1 59.65 -1.88 62.00
C MET A 1 59.45 -2.48 60.64
N THR A 2 58.21 -2.87 60.35
CA THR A 2 57.76 -3.32 59.03
C THR A 2 56.45 -2.60 58.79
N ALA A 3 56.44 -1.73 57.78
CA ALA A 3 55.29 -0.93 57.39
C ALA A 3 54.29 -1.83 56.66
N GLU A 4 53.07 -1.92 57.17
CA GLU A 4 51.98 -2.60 56.49
C GLU A 4 51.24 -1.59 55.60
N VAL A 5 51.21 -1.92 54.32
CA VAL A 5 50.72 -1.11 53.20
C VAL A 5 49.20 -1.06 53.28
N ASN A 6 48.66 0.16 53.32
CA ASN A 6 47.22 0.39 53.31
C ASN A 6 46.71 0.21 51.87
N ASP A 7 46.16 -0.97 51.57
CA ASP A 7 45.56 -1.26 50.26
C ASP A 7 44.31 -0.39 50.08
N ALA A 8 44.39 0.54 49.12
CA ALA A 8 43.27 1.39 48.74
C ALA A 8 42.23 0.56 47.97
N ASP A 9 40.98 0.59 48.43
CA ASP A 9 39.85 -0.05 47.75
C ASP A 9 39.78 0.37 46.26
N PRO A 10 39.51 -0.57 45.34
CA PRO A 10 39.38 -0.25 43.93
C PRO A 10 38.15 0.65 43.69
N PRO A 11 38.25 1.65 42.78
CA PRO A 11 37.15 2.57 42.53
C PRO A 11 35.94 1.82 41.96
N THR A 12 34.77 2.01 42.59
CA THR A 12 33.50 1.45 42.13
C THR A 12 33.26 1.82 40.65
N PRO A 13 32.91 0.87 39.77
CA PRO A 13 32.66 1.18 38.37
C PRO A 13 31.46 2.11 38.26
N ARG A 14 31.69 3.33 37.75
CA ARG A 14 30.60 4.28 37.47
C ARG A 14 29.64 3.64 36.46
N PRO A 15 28.31 3.71 36.68
CA PRO A 15 27.37 3.26 35.68
C PRO A 15 27.62 4.04 34.40
N ARG A 16 27.99 3.35 33.33
CA ARG A 16 28.03 3.95 31.99
C ARG A 16 26.61 4.41 31.69
N GLU A 17 26.37 5.72 31.75
CA GLU A 17 25.25 6.35 31.06
C GLU A 17 25.40 6.02 29.58
N VAL A 18 24.79 4.92 29.16
CA VAL A 18 24.54 4.65 27.75
C VAL A 18 23.55 5.72 27.34
N LEU A 19 24.12 6.79 26.77
CA LEU A 19 23.45 7.94 26.18
C LEU A 19 22.15 7.47 25.53
N THR A 20 21.04 7.74 26.22
CA THR A 20 19.70 7.49 25.74
C THR A 20 19.53 8.30 24.47
N ALA A 21 19.67 7.65 23.31
CA ALA A 21 19.21 8.20 22.05
C ALA A 21 17.75 8.63 22.30
N ASN A 22 17.53 9.95 22.31
CA ASN A 22 16.30 10.56 22.76
C ASN A 22 15.13 9.85 22.07
N PRO A 23 14.13 9.33 22.81
CA PRO A 23 13.02 8.58 22.22
C PRO A 23 12.36 9.37 21.08
N LEU A 24 12.32 10.71 21.23
CA LEU A 24 11.85 11.66 20.23
C LEU A 24 12.61 11.56 18.88
N ARG A 25 13.94 11.38 18.90
CA ARG A 25 14.77 11.26 17.69
C ARG A 25 14.46 9.96 16.94
N ARG A 26 14.22 8.85 17.66
CA ARG A 26 13.79 7.59 17.03
C ARG A 26 12.42 7.71 16.38
N TRP A 27 11.50 8.46 16.98
CA TRP A 27 10.19 8.75 16.38
C TRP A 27 10.27 9.68 15.18
N ILE A 28 11.20 10.66 15.18
CA ILE A 28 11.45 11.53 14.04
C ILE A 28 12.11 10.77 12.89
N GLU A 29 13.10 9.91 13.17
CA GLU A 29 13.72 9.04 12.15
C GLU A 29 12.72 8.01 11.60
N ALA A 30 11.86 7.44 12.45
CA ALA A 30 10.75 6.58 12.02
C ALA A 30 9.73 7.35 11.19
N GLY A 31 9.38 8.59 11.58
CA GLY A 31 8.50 9.47 10.83
C GLY A 31 9.08 9.87 9.48
N LEU A 32 10.38 10.17 9.40
CA LEU A 32 11.10 10.47 8.16
C LEU A 32 11.23 9.26 7.25
N LEU A 33 11.44 8.06 7.80
CA LEU A 33 11.40 6.82 7.02
C LEU A 33 9.98 6.47 6.55
N LEU A 34 8.97 6.82 7.35
CA LEU A 34 7.57 6.60 7.01
C LEU A 34 7.10 7.61 5.96
N VAL A 35 7.53 8.88 6.03
CA VAL A 35 7.28 9.95 5.05
C VAL A 35 8.11 9.75 3.78
N GLY A 36 9.38 9.34 3.89
CA GLY A 36 10.24 8.99 2.76
C GLY A 36 9.81 7.69 2.08
N GLY A 37 9.34 6.70 2.85
CA GLY A 37 8.65 5.52 2.36
C GLY A 37 7.30 5.88 1.73
N LEU A 38 6.55 6.82 2.31
CA LEU A 38 5.34 7.41 1.72
C LEU A 38 5.66 8.07 0.38
N GLY A 39 6.76 8.81 0.28
CA GLY A 39 7.24 9.45 -0.95
C GLY A 39 7.61 8.44 -2.04
N LEU A 40 8.14 7.27 -1.65
CA LEU A 40 8.37 6.15 -2.57
C LEU A 40 7.04 5.49 -2.99
N ILE A 41 6.05 5.41 -2.10
CA ILE A 41 4.68 4.97 -2.38
C ILE A 41 3.94 6.00 -3.25
N CYS A 42 4.23 7.31 -3.16
CA CYS A 42 3.70 8.32 -4.07
C CYS A 42 4.10 8.07 -5.54
N LEU A 43 5.27 7.46 -5.78
CA LEU A 43 5.76 7.12 -7.12
C LEU A 43 5.21 5.78 -7.62
N VAL A 44 4.63 5.00 -6.71
CA VAL A 44 4.31 3.58 -6.90
C VAL A 44 2.94 3.44 -6.24
N ASP A 45 1.92 3.92 -6.94
CA ASP A 45 0.51 3.76 -6.56
C ASP A 45 0.04 2.38 -7.07
N PRO A 46 -0.40 1.46 -6.18
CA PRO A 46 -0.81 0.11 -6.60
C PRO A 46 -2.01 0.16 -7.54
N THR A 47 -2.75 1.26 -7.47
CA THR A 47 -3.86 1.57 -8.35
C THR A 47 -3.41 1.94 -9.77
N LEU A 48 -2.23 2.56 -9.92
CA LEU A 48 -1.67 2.92 -11.23
C LEU A 48 -1.28 1.70 -12.07
N VAL A 49 -0.80 0.61 -11.45
CA VAL A 49 -0.58 -0.66 -12.17
C VAL A 49 -1.88 -1.21 -12.75
N LEU A 50 -2.98 -1.01 -12.03
CA LEU A 50 -4.28 -1.41 -12.54
C LEU A 50 -4.74 -0.47 -13.66
N LEU A 51 -4.50 0.84 -13.52
CA LEU A 51 -4.93 1.87 -14.47
C LEU A 51 -4.21 1.81 -15.81
N GLU A 52 -2.92 1.46 -15.82
CA GLU A 52 -2.17 1.30 -17.08
C GLU A 52 -2.64 0.09 -17.90
N TYR A 53 -3.23 -0.91 -17.25
CA TYR A 53 -3.53 -2.22 -17.84
C TYR A 53 -5.02 -2.57 -17.86
N LEU A 54 -5.88 -1.76 -17.22
CA LEU A 54 -7.32 -1.83 -17.41
C LEU A 54 -7.67 -1.08 -18.70
N PRO A 55 -8.35 -1.73 -19.65
CA PRO A 55 -8.90 -1.01 -20.79
C PRO A 55 -9.91 0.04 -20.30
N GLN A 56 -9.62 1.30 -20.60
CA GLN A 56 -10.51 2.41 -20.26
C GLN A 56 -11.41 2.73 -21.45
N VAL A 57 -12.68 2.99 -21.16
CA VAL A 57 -13.63 3.52 -22.13
C VAL A 57 -13.48 5.04 -22.10
N ASP A 58 -13.05 5.64 -23.21
CA ASP A 58 -12.88 7.09 -23.33
C ASP A 58 -14.26 7.77 -23.40
N PRO A 59 -14.64 8.59 -22.41
CA PRO A 59 -15.93 9.25 -22.36
C PRO A 59 -16.11 10.34 -23.43
N ARG A 60 -15.05 10.71 -24.16
CA ARG A 60 -15.07 11.78 -25.18
C ARG A 60 -15.62 11.35 -26.54
N LEU A 61 -15.73 10.05 -26.79
CA LEU A 61 -16.15 9.52 -28.08
C LEU A 61 -17.69 9.45 -28.11
N ASP A 62 -18.30 10.35 -28.87
CA ASP A 62 -19.76 10.47 -29.04
C ASP A 62 -20.36 9.19 -29.64
N GLY A 63 -20.71 8.23 -28.78
CA GLY A 63 -21.86 7.32 -28.89
C GLY A 63 -21.98 6.36 -30.08
N ILE A 64 -21.15 6.41 -31.12
CA ILE A 64 -21.29 5.53 -32.28
C ILE A 64 -19.92 5.10 -32.80
N GLY A 65 -19.46 3.94 -32.32
CA GLY A 65 -18.70 3.02 -33.17
C GLY A 65 -17.18 2.96 -33.01
N THR A 66 -16.55 3.74 -32.14
CA THR A 66 -15.13 3.51 -31.84
C THR A 66 -14.87 3.70 -30.36
N VAL A 67 -15.07 2.64 -29.59
CA VAL A 67 -14.39 2.50 -28.30
C VAL A 67 -12.92 2.44 -28.67
N SER A 68 -12.19 3.55 -28.53
CA SER A 68 -10.73 3.47 -28.42
C SER A 68 -10.47 2.94 -27.00
N ALA A 69 -10.89 1.70 -26.75
CA ALA A 69 -10.39 0.92 -25.64
C ALA A 69 -8.91 0.87 -25.95
N ARG A 70 -8.13 1.74 -25.30
CA ARG A 70 -6.69 1.73 -25.43
C ARG A 70 -6.31 0.30 -25.13
N GLN A 71 -5.98 -0.44 -26.19
CA GLN A 71 -5.89 -1.89 -26.10
C GLN A 71 -4.82 -2.13 -25.05
N PRO A 72 -5.19 -2.69 -23.89
CA PRO A 72 -4.30 -2.75 -22.77
C PRO A 72 -3.14 -3.61 -23.24
N PRO A 73 -1.88 -3.21 -22.97
CA PRO A 73 -0.79 -4.13 -23.20
C PRO A 73 -1.12 -5.43 -22.48
N ASP A 74 -0.99 -6.58 -23.17
CA ASP A 74 -1.09 -7.89 -22.52
C ASP A 74 -0.22 -7.88 -21.26
N ILE A 75 -0.54 -8.74 -20.27
CA ILE A 75 0.27 -8.87 -19.05
C ILE A 75 1.73 -9.12 -19.45
N ASP A 76 2.54 -8.08 -19.34
CA ASP A 76 3.91 -8.05 -19.85
C ASP A 76 4.91 -8.14 -18.69
N PHE A 77 6.18 -8.31 -19.04
CA PHE A 77 7.25 -8.40 -18.03
C PHE A 77 7.31 -7.16 -17.13
N ARG A 78 6.94 -5.99 -17.67
CA ARG A 78 6.88 -4.73 -16.92
C ARG A 78 5.78 -4.75 -15.86
N TRP A 79 4.60 -5.26 -16.18
CA TRP A 79 3.53 -5.47 -15.20
C TRP A 79 3.98 -6.38 -14.06
N ILE A 80 4.64 -7.49 -14.38
CA ILE A 80 5.16 -8.43 -13.38
C ILE A 80 6.18 -7.76 -12.46
N ILE A 81 7.13 -7.01 -13.02
CA ILE A 81 8.11 -6.25 -12.23
C ILE A 81 7.40 -5.28 -11.28
N ASN A 82 6.45 -4.49 -11.79
CA ASN A 82 5.72 -3.55 -10.97
C ASN A 82 5.00 -4.30 -9.85
N ALA A 83 4.23 -5.34 -10.16
CA ALA A 83 3.51 -6.14 -9.16
C ALA A 83 4.43 -6.71 -8.06
N LEU A 84 5.65 -7.14 -8.42
CA LEU A 84 6.65 -7.58 -7.45
C LEU A 84 7.16 -6.43 -6.57
N ILE A 85 7.44 -5.26 -7.15
CA ILE A 85 7.84 -4.07 -6.39
C ILE A 85 6.73 -3.70 -5.39
N PHE A 86 5.46 -3.72 -5.82
CA PHE A 86 4.31 -3.46 -4.96
C PHE A 86 4.16 -4.47 -3.83
N ALA A 87 4.27 -5.76 -4.14
CA ALA A 87 4.24 -6.80 -3.13
C ALA A 87 5.35 -6.60 -2.08
N MET A 88 6.57 -6.25 -2.52
CA MET A 88 7.69 -5.96 -1.63
C MET A 88 7.44 -4.72 -0.77
N LEU A 89 6.86 -3.66 -1.34
CA LEU A 89 6.48 -2.45 -0.60
C LEU A 89 5.38 -2.74 0.44
N LEU A 90 4.35 -3.50 0.08
CA LEU A 90 3.31 -3.93 1.03
C LEU A 90 3.92 -4.74 2.17
N ILE A 91 4.84 -5.67 1.88
CA ILE A 91 5.56 -6.44 2.91
C ILE A 91 6.37 -5.49 3.81
N LEU A 92 7.06 -4.52 3.23
CA LEU A 92 7.85 -3.53 3.99
C LEU A 92 6.96 -2.71 4.93
N VAL A 93 5.81 -2.25 4.45
CA VAL A 93 4.84 -1.44 5.21
C VAL A 93 4.14 -2.27 6.30
N THR A 94 3.91 -3.56 6.09
CA THR A 94 3.40 -4.46 7.15
C THR A 94 4.39 -4.67 8.31
N GLY A 95 5.63 -4.19 8.16
CA GLY A 95 6.65 -4.12 9.20
C GLY A 95 7.51 -5.37 9.26
N LEU A 96 8.84 -5.22 9.24
CA LEU A 96 9.79 -6.32 9.37
C LEU A 96 9.85 -6.84 10.82
N PRO A 97 10.13 -8.14 11.04
CA PRO A 97 10.19 -8.70 12.38
C PRO A 97 11.50 -8.26 13.04
N VAL A 98 11.47 -7.16 13.81
CA VAL A 98 12.67 -6.56 14.42
C VAL A 98 13.31 -7.48 15.50
N ARG A 99 12.58 -8.46 16.05
CA ARG A 99 13.09 -9.27 17.18
C ARG A 99 12.89 -10.78 17.13
N ARG A 100 11.84 -11.33 16.49
CA ARG A 100 11.62 -12.79 16.41
C ARG A 100 10.79 -13.16 15.18
N ALA A 101 11.28 -14.08 14.36
CA ALA A 101 10.55 -14.64 13.22
C ALA A 101 9.39 -15.58 13.66
N THR A 102 9.38 -16.04 14.91
CA THR A 102 8.61 -17.21 15.36
C THR A 102 7.66 -16.97 16.55
N GLY A 103 6.83 -15.91 16.52
CA GLY A 103 5.44 -16.18 16.99
C GLY A 103 4.85 -15.41 18.17
N ALA A 104 5.10 -14.11 18.30
CA ALA A 104 4.07 -13.25 18.87
C ALA A 104 4.17 -11.88 18.18
N GLY A 105 3.07 -11.37 17.63
CA GLY A 105 3.09 -10.04 17.08
C GLY A 105 3.43 -9.01 18.16
N SER A 106 4.17 -7.98 17.78
CA SER A 106 4.49 -6.89 18.68
C SER A 106 3.44 -5.78 18.53
N LEU A 107 3.07 -5.14 19.63
CA LEU A 107 2.18 -3.97 19.59
C LEU A 107 2.72 -2.86 18.66
N PRO A 108 4.04 -2.54 18.65
CA PRO A 108 4.60 -1.62 17.67
C PRO A 108 4.40 -2.06 16.21
N GLY A 109 4.49 -3.37 15.93
CA GLY A 109 4.25 -3.89 14.58
C GLY A 109 2.78 -3.83 14.17
N ALA A 110 1.85 -4.00 15.12
CA ALA A 110 0.42 -3.78 14.87
C ALA A 110 0.11 -2.32 14.54
N VAL A 111 0.65 -1.39 15.30
CA VAL A 111 0.46 0.06 15.06
C VAL A 111 1.05 0.44 13.70
N ALA A 112 2.27 -0.03 13.38
CA ALA A 112 2.88 0.22 12.08
C ALA A 112 2.03 -0.33 10.93
N GLN A 113 1.52 -1.57 11.04
CA GLN A 113 0.64 -2.16 10.03
C GLN A 113 -0.69 -1.40 9.88
N ALA A 114 -1.30 -0.94 10.98
CA ALA A 114 -2.53 -0.17 10.95
C ALA A 114 -2.32 1.20 10.27
N ILE A 115 -1.24 1.91 10.62
CA ILE A 115 -0.84 3.16 9.96
C ILE A 115 -0.59 2.89 8.47
N GLY A 116 0.12 1.82 8.15
CA GLY A 116 0.33 1.37 6.77
C GLY A 116 -0.98 1.18 6.00
N GLY A 117 -1.97 0.51 6.61
CA GLY A 117 -3.30 0.36 6.02
C GLY A 117 -4.01 1.68 5.80
N LEU A 118 -3.95 2.63 6.75
CA LEU A 118 -4.51 3.97 6.59
C LEU A 118 -3.84 4.75 5.45
N VAL A 119 -2.52 4.62 5.31
CA VAL A 119 -1.75 5.24 4.21
C VAL A 119 -2.19 4.66 2.87
N VAL A 120 -2.30 3.33 2.75
CA VAL A 120 -2.81 2.67 1.52
C VAL A 120 -4.22 3.15 1.20
N CYS A 121 -5.10 3.26 2.20
CA CYS A 121 -6.47 3.77 2.04
C CYS A 121 -6.48 5.21 1.52
N PHE A 122 -5.69 6.09 2.14
CA PHE A 122 -5.56 7.49 1.74
C PHE A 122 -5.09 7.61 0.29
N TRP A 123 -4.08 6.83 -0.11
CA TRP A 123 -3.56 6.88 -1.48
C TRP A 123 -4.54 6.33 -2.51
N ALA A 124 -5.28 5.27 -2.20
CA ALA A 124 -6.36 4.79 -3.07
C ALA A 124 -7.41 5.89 -3.30
N LEU A 125 -7.84 6.58 -2.24
CA LEU A 125 -8.80 7.68 -2.35
C LEU A 125 -8.22 8.89 -3.11
N ALA A 126 -6.96 9.24 -2.85
CA ALA A 126 -6.28 10.35 -3.51
C ALA A 126 -6.10 10.09 -5.01
N SER A 127 -5.72 8.87 -5.40
CA SER A 127 -5.56 8.51 -6.82
C SER A 127 -6.89 8.54 -7.56
N ALA A 128 -7.95 7.97 -6.97
CA ALA A 128 -9.29 8.05 -7.53
C ALA A 128 -9.77 9.51 -7.70
N ALA A 129 -9.52 10.37 -6.71
CA ALA A 129 -9.84 11.80 -6.81
C ALA A 129 -9.03 12.51 -7.90
N LEU A 130 -7.73 12.21 -8.02
CA LEU A 130 -6.86 12.77 -9.06
C LEU A 130 -7.29 12.33 -10.46
N ILE A 131 -7.66 11.07 -10.64
CA ILE A 131 -8.17 10.55 -11.93
C ILE A 131 -9.49 11.22 -12.28
N ASN A 132 -10.39 11.38 -11.30
CA ASN A 132 -11.65 12.10 -11.50
C ASN A 132 -11.41 13.52 -12.02
N LEU A 133 -10.49 14.24 -11.38
CA LEU A 133 -10.16 15.61 -11.74
C LEU A 133 -9.43 15.72 -13.09
N ALA A 134 -8.42 14.87 -13.32
CA ALA A 134 -7.53 14.97 -14.47
C ALA A 134 -8.11 14.35 -15.77
N TYR A 135 -8.94 13.30 -15.65
CA TYR A 135 -9.41 12.54 -16.81
C TYR A 135 -10.88 12.83 -17.14
N PHE A 136 -11.75 12.90 -16.13
CA PHE A 136 -13.20 13.03 -16.34
C PHE A 136 -13.71 14.47 -16.24
N GLY A 137 -13.13 15.30 -15.36
CA GLY A 137 -13.61 16.65 -15.06
C GLY A 137 -13.70 17.61 -16.25
N GLU A 138 -12.80 17.51 -17.23
CA GLU A 138 -12.78 18.40 -18.41
C GLU A 138 -13.44 17.81 -19.66
N HIS A 139 -13.83 16.53 -19.61
CA HIS A 139 -14.06 15.74 -20.83
C HIS A 139 -15.39 15.01 -20.90
N CYS A 140 -16.27 15.21 -19.92
CA CYS A 140 -17.63 14.73 -19.96
C CYS A 140 -18.55 15.68 -20.73
N THR A 141 -19.05 15.23 -21.88
CA THR A 141 -20.01 15.97 -22.71
C THR A 141 -21.48 15.71 -22.34
N TYR A 142 -21.77 14.69 -21.52
CA TYR A 142 -23.14 14.32 -21.14
C TYR A 142 -23.31 14.09 -19.63
N ALA A 143 -24.54 14.29 -19.13
CA ALA A 143 -24.89 14.41 -17.71
C ALA A 143 -24.56 13.17 -16.85
N ALA A 144 -24.31 12.00 -17.45
CA ALA A 144 -24.04 10.75 -16.74
C ALA A 144 -22.57 10.31 -16.76
N CYS A 145 -21.69 10.91 -17.58
CA CYS A 145 -20.26 10.56 -17.66
C CYS A 145 -20.00 9.04 -17.71
N TRP A 146 -20.83 8.25 -18.37
CA TRP A 146 -20.73 6.80 -18.30
C TRP A 146 -19.42 6.29 -18.93
N PRO A 147 -18.71 5.31 -18.33
CA PRO A 147 -18.91 4.64 -17.04
C PRO A 147 -17.94 5.16 -15.95
N MET A 148 -17.94 6.46 -15.66
CA MET A 148 -17.00 7.12 -14.74
C MET A 148 -17.05 6.53 -13.34
N TYR A 149 -18.25 6.38 -12.76
CA TYR A 149 -18.40 5.89 -11.39
C TYR A 149 -17.92 4.45 -11.26
N GLU A 150 -18.16 3.64 -12.29
CA GLU A 150 -17.75 2.24 -12.36
C GLU A 150 -16.24 2.11 -12.54
N GLN A 151 -15.63 2.95 -13.40
CA GLN A 151 -14.17 3.02 -13.56
C GLN A 151 -13.50 3.51 -12.26
N LEU A 152 -14.08 4.48 -11.58
CA LEU A 152 -13.55 5.02 -10.33
C LEU A 152 -13.73 4.03 -9.16
N ALA A 153 -14.86 3.31 -9.11
CA ALA A 153 -15.05 2.24 -8.14
C ALA A 153 -14.06 1.09 -8.38
N ALA A 154 -13.85 0.71 -9.65
CA ALA A 154 -12.88 -0.28 -10.04
C ALA A 154 -11.47 0.10 -9.55
N THR A 155 -11.02 1.34 -9.75
CA THR A 155 -9.68 1.73 -9.28
C THR A 155 -9.59 1.68 -7.75
N LEU A 156 -10.61 2.12 -7.02
CA LEU A 156 -10.60 2.15 -5.56
C LEU A 156 -10.55 0.77 -4.88
N VAL A 157 -11.27 -0.22 -5.42
CA VAL A 157 -11.59 -1.47 -4.72
C VAL A 157 -10.34 -2.23 -4.24
N PRO A 158 -9.30 -2.48 -5.06
CA PRO A 158 -8.12 -3.22 -4.61
C PRO A 158 -7.37 -2.53 -3.47
N GLY A 159 -7.24 -1.20 -3.55
CA GLY A 159 -6.59 -0.40 -2.51
C GLY A 159 -7.36 -0.43 -1.19
N LEU A 160 -8.68 -0.22 -1.24
CA LEU A 160 -9.55 -0.25 -0.05
C LEU A 160 -9.58 -1.63 0.62
N LEU A 161 -9.69 -2.71 -0.16
CA LEU A 161 -9.70 -4.07 0.39
C LEU A 161 -8.34 -4.43 1.01
N THR A 162 -7.24 -3.99 0.40
CA THR A 162 -5.90 -4.19 0.96
C THR A 162 -5.71 -3.42 2.26
N ALA A 163 -6.13 -2.16 2.31
CA ALA A 163 -6.12 -1.35 3.53
C ALA A 163 -6.94 -1.99 4.65
N LEU A 164 -8.16 -2.45 4.33
CA LEU A 164 -9.01 -3.17 5.27
C LEU A 164 -8.33 -4.44 5.78
N ALA A 165 -7.74 -5.23 4.89
CA ALA A 165 -7.00 -6.43 5.26
C ALA A 165 -5.83 -6.11 6.21
N MET A 166 -5.08 -5.04 5.96
CA MET A 166 -4.00 -4.59 6.86
C MET A 166 -4.52 -4.18 8.24
N ILE A 167 -5.62 -3.43 8.30
CA ILE A 167 -6.24 -2.99 9.57
C ILE A 167 -6.77 -4.19 10.36
N VAL A 168 -7.46 -5.12 9.69
CA VAL A 168 -7.94 -6.36 10.32
C VAL A 168 -6.76 -7.20 10.84
N MET A 169 -5.71 -7.35 10.04
CA MET A 169 -4.50 -8.09 10.45
C MET A 169 -3.72 -7.40 11.56
N ALA A 170 -3.77 -6.08 11.67
CA ALA A 170 -3.21 -5.34 12.81
C ALA A 170 -3.92 -5.69 14.13
N ASN A 171 -5.25 -5.87 14.11
CA ASN A 171 -6.02 -6.27 15.29
C ASN A 171 -5.79 -7.73 15.71
N LEU A 172 -5.33 -8.59 14.78
CA LEU A 172 -5.04 -10.00 15.03
C LEU A 172 -3.57 -10.27 15.42
N VAL A 173 -2.83 -9.22 15.83
CA VAL A 173 -1.39 -9.23 16.13
C VAL A 173 -0.93 -10.39 17.01
N ASN A 174 -1.69 -10.74 18.04
CA ASN A 174 -1.29 -11.76 19.01
C ASN A 174 -1.75 -13.17 18.65
N ARG A 175 -2.57 -13.34 17.59
CA ARG A 175 -3.18 -14.63 17.23
C ARG A 175 -2.54 -15.28 16.01
N LEU A 176 -1.95 -14.47 15.12
CA LEU A 176 -1.42 -14.95 13.84
C LEU A 176 0.09 -14.77 13.77
N ALA A 177 0.75 -15.73 13.11
CA ALA A 177 2.16 -15.61 12.79
C ALA A 177 2.42 -14.39 11.90
N TRP A 178 3.59 -13.76 12.10
CA TRP A 178 3.95 -12.55 11.36
C TRP A 178 3.89 -12.74 9.84
N TRP A 179 4.39 -13.86 9.33
CA TRP A 179 4.39 -14.15 7.89
C TRP A 179 2.98 -14.21 7.29
N ILE A 180 1.97 -14.63 8.05
CA ILE A 180 0.56 -14.64 7.59
C ILE A 180 0.08 -13.18 7.47
N ARG A 181 0.39 -12.35 8.46
CA ARG A 181 -0.03 -10.95 8.50
C ARG A 181 0.60 -10.11 7.39
N THR A 182 1.77 -10.49 6.90
CA THR A 182 2.44 -9.83 5.77
C THR A 182 1.97 -10.36 4.43
N LEU A 183 1.79 -11.67 4.29
CA LEU A 183 1.33 -12.27 3.03
C LEU A 183 -0.14 -11.97 2.73
N VAL A 184 -1.02 -11.91 3.73
CA VAL A 184 -2.46 -11.73 3.46
C VAL A 184 -2.77 -10.43 2.70
N PRO A 185 -2.28 -9.25 3.11
CA PRO A 185 -2.49 -8.02 2.33
C PRO A 185 -2.00 -8.12 0.88
N VAL A 186 -0.86 -8.78 0.65
CA VAL A 186 -0.31 -9.00 -0.70
C VAL A 186 -1.22 -9.90 -1.53
N VAL A 187 -1.69 -11.01 -0.94
CA VAL A 187 -2.59 -11.96 -1.61
C VAL A 187 -3.95 -11.32 -1.89
N VAL A 188 -4.48 -10.54 -0.95
CA VAL A 188 -5.74 -9.78 -1.15
C VAL A 188 -5.56 -8.77 -2.27
N TRP A 189 -4.47 -8.01 -2.26
CA TRP A 189 -4.18 -7.05 -3.31
C TRP A 189 -4.05 -7.72 -4.69
N LEU A 190 -3.16 -8.70 -4.84
CA LEU A 190 -2.97 -9.42 -6.11
C LEU A 190 -4.25 -10.12 -6.58
N GLY A 191 -4.95 -10.79 -5.67
CA GLY A 191 -6.20 -11.49 -5.98
C GLY A 191 -7.28 -10.53 -6.47
N THR A 192 -7.46 -9.40 -5.79
CA THR A 192 -8.45 -8.38 -6.20
C THR A 192 -8.08 -7.74 -7.54
N VAL A 193 -6.80 -7.39 -7.74
CA VAL A 193 -6.27 -6.90 -9.03
C VAL A 193 -6.57 -7.88 -10.17
N LEU A 194 -6.24 -9.16 -10.00
CA LEU A 194 -6.41 -10.18 -11.04
C LEU A 194 -7.88 -10.49 -11.32
N ILE A 195 -8.69 -10.66 -10.26
CA ILE A 195 -10.14 -10.87 -10.39
C ILE A 195 -10.75 -9.70 -11.12
N GLN A 196 -10.39 -8.48 -10.73
CA GLN A 196 -10.93 -7.29 -11.34
C GLN A 196 -10.52 -7.17 -12.80
N HIS A 197 -9.25 -7.41 -13.15
CA HIS A 197 -8.80 -7.43 -14.54
C HIS A 197 -9.58 -8.48 -15.36
N ALA A 198 -9.74 -9.70 -14.85
CA ALA A 198 -10.47 -10.77 -15.53
C ALA A 198 -11.96 -10.43 -15.73
N VAL A 199 -12.62 -9.93 -14.68
CA VAL A 199 -14.04 -9.53 -14.73
C VAL A 199 -14.23 -8.33 -15.65
N TRP A 200 -13.31 -7.37 -15.60
CA TRP A 200 -13.37 -6.15 -16.40
C TRP A 200 -13.25 -6.47 -17.88
N THR A 201 -12.20 -7.20 -18.27
CA THR A 201 -11.94 -7.57 -19.66
C THR A 201 -13.00 -8.51 -20.24
N SER A 202 -13.50 -9.46 -19.45
CA SER A 202 -14.42 -10.48 -19.96
C SER A 202 -15.88 -10.01 -20.02
N TYR A 203 -16.32 -9.22 -19.04
CA TYR A 203 -17.73 -8.92 -18.85
C TYR A 203 -18.03 -7.41 -18.87
N LEU A 204 -17.33 -6.63 -18.04
CA LEU A 204 -17.70 -5.23 -17.84
C LEU A 204 -17.38 -4.38 -19.05
N LEU A 205 -16.28 -4.65 -19.76
CA LEU A 205 -15.92 -3.90 -20.95
C LEU A 205 -17.04 -3.98 -22.00
N ASN A 206 -17.48 -5.20 -22.35
CA ASN A 206 -18.59 -5.40 -23.29
C ASN A 206 -19.90 -4.69 -22.85
N LEU A 207 -20.13 -4.57 -21.55
CA LEU A 207 -21.28 -3.83 -21.02
C LEU A 207 -21.10 -2.30 -21.17
N PHE A 208 -19.87 -1.82 -21.02
CA PHE A 208 -19.51 -0.40 -21.07
C PHE A 208 -19.25 0.14 -22.47
N GLU A 209 -19.07 -0.71 -23.48
CA GLU A 209 -18.97 -0.29 -24.89
C GLU A 209 -20.25 0.38 -25.41
N GLY A 210 -21.40 0.13 -24.77
CA GLY A 210 -22.66 0.83 -25.07
C GLY A 210 -22.98 1.89 -24.00
N PRO A 211 -23.51 3.07 -24.40
CA PRO A 211 -24.10 3.98 -23.42
C PRO A 211 -25.27 3.30 -22.69
N PRO A 212 -25.55 3.67 -21.43
CA PRO A 212 -26.66 3.10 -20.68
C PRO A 212 -27.95 3.43 -21.42
N ARG A 213 -28.77 2.40 -21.69
CA ARG A 213 -30.07 2.53 -22.34
C ARG A 213 -31.13 3.06 -21.39
#